data_AF-A0A957CC49-F1
#
_entry.id   AF-A0A957CC49-F1
#
_cell.length_a   1.000
_cell.length_b   1.000
_cell.length_c   1.000
_cell.angle_alpha   90.00
_cell.angle_beta   90.00
_cell.angle_gamma   90.00
#
_symmetry.space_group_name_H-M   'P 1'
#
loop_
_entity.id
_entity.type
_entity.pdbx_description
1 polymer ?
#
loop_
_entity_poly.entity_id
_entity_poly.type
_entity_poly.pdbx_seq_one_letter_code
_entity_poly.pdbx_strand_id
1 'polypeptide(L)'
;MILADVFSAACGIVMYLKFTAAGPLKELVKQLWPNVPDSYLTRDYENLYEWVWLTLPEYGLRLNISREHEWGSEKRVYPVYVSAFMMETDTWIEEIPEEIIGVFQQVLDCPILVFGGRENADKEDGMPIKVLYKDA
;
A
#
# COMPACT_ATOMS: atom_id res chain seq x y z
N MET A 1 -8.19 -35.02 -11.06
CA MET A 1 -7.33 -35.13 -9.85
C MET A 1 -5.92 -35.31 -10.38
N ILE A 2 -5.00 -34.34 -10.40
CA ILE A 2 -4.83 -33.09 -9.65
C ILE A 2 -4.45 -31.98 -10.65
N LEU A 3 -5.07 -30.81 -10.50
CA LEU A 3 -4.61 -29.53 -11.04
C LEU A 3 -3.47 -29.04 -10.16
N ALA A 4 -2.27 -28.89 -10.70
CA ALA A 4 -1.24 -27.97 -10.20
C ALA A 4 -0.01 -28.13 -11.09
N ASP A 5 0.07 -27.33 -12.17
CA ASP A 5 1.34 -27.02 -12.83
C ASP A 5 1.09 -25.94 -13.90
N VAL A 6 0.75 -24.73 -13.45
CA VAL A 6 0.92 -23.49 -14.24
C VAL A 6 1.33 -22.36 -13.28
N PHE A 7 2.46 -22.53 -12.61
CA PHE A 7 3.20 -21.39 -12.03
C PHE A 7 4.67 -21.57 -12.36
N SER A 8 5.00 -21.37 -13.63
CA SER A 8 6.38 -21.10 -14.03
C SER A 8 6.39 -20.22 -15.27
N ALA A 9 6.48 -18.91 -15.03
CA ALA A 9 7.13 -17.94 -15.92
C ALA A 9 7.31 -16.63 -15.13
N ALA A 10 8.50 -16.43 -14.56
CA ALA A 10 9.18 -15.14 -14.38
C ALA A 10 8.29 -13.88 -14.32
N CYS A 11 7.45 -13.76 -13.30
CA CYS A 11 6.71 -12.54 -13.00
C CYS A 11 6.62 -12.47 -11.48
N GLY A 12 7.52 -11.69 -10.88
CA GLY A 12 7.51 -11.40 -9.47
C GLY A 12 6.12 -11.03 -8.98
N ILE A 13 5.64 -11.73 -7.97
CA ILE A 13 4.37 -11.39 -7.34
C ILE A 13 4.59 -10.06 -6.63
N VAL A 14 4.15 -8.93 -7.20
CA VAL A 14 4.18 -7.62 -6.51
C VAL A 14 3.29 -7.69 -5.29
N MET A 15 3.76 -7.36 -4.08
CA MET A 15 2.91 -7.33 -2.89
C MET A 15 2.33 -5.93 -2.67
N TYR A 16 1.07 -5.89 -2.23
CA TYR A 16 0.45 -4.66 -1.72
C TYR A 16 -0.35 -4.92 -0.44
N LEU A 17 -0.48 -3.86 0.34
CA LEU A 17 -1.33 -3.81 1.52
C LEU A 17 -2.65 -3.14 1.14
N LYS A 18 -3.76 -3.61 1.72
CA LYS A 18 -5.05 -2.92 1.71
C LYS A 18 -5.56 -2.78 3.13
N PHE A 19 -6.01 -1.59 3.48
CA PHE A 19 -6.71 -1.34 4.73
C PHE A 19 -7.77 -0.27 4.50
N THR A 20 -8.41 0.19 5.57
CA THR A 20 -9.39 1.27 5.47
C THR A 20 -9.00 2.44 6.37
N ALA A 21 -9.12 3.65 5.84
CA ALA A 21 -8.84 4.87 6.59
C ALA A 21 -9.74 6.02 6.14
N ALA A 22 -9.94 6.98 7.03
CA ALA A 22 -10.66 8.22 6.77
C ALA A 22 -9.72 9.43 6.81
N GLY A 23 -10.13 10.51 6.14
CA GLY A 23 -9.38 11.76 6.13
C GLY A 23 -8.22 11.78 5.13
N PRO A 24 -7.45 12.88 5.06
CA PRO A 24 -6.49 13.10 3.99
C PRO A 24 -5.32 12.11 4.02
N LEU A 25 -4.92 11.57 2.87
CA LEU A 25 -3.79 10.64 2.77
C LEU A 25 -2.49 11.21 3.37
N LYS A 26 -2.21 12.50 3.19
CA LYS A 26 -0.99 13.10 3.76
C LYS A 26 -0.96 13.02 5.28
N GLU A 27 -2.10 13.22 5.94
CA GLU A 27 -2.22 13.10 7.40
C GLU A 27 -2.09 11.65 7.86
N LEU A 28 -2.64 10.70 7.09
CA LEU A 28 -2.44 9.27 7.31
C LEU A 28 -0.95 8.89 7.19
N VAL A 29 -0.24 9.39 6.18
CA VAL A 29 1.21 9.17 6.05
C VAL A 29 1.98 9.74 7.25
N LYS A 30 1.60 10.93 7.73
CA LYS A 30 2.19 11.52 8.94
C LYS A 30 1.84 10.75 10.21
N GLN A 31 0.69 10.08 10.28
CA GLN A 31 0.38 9.20 11.40
C GLN A 31 1.30 7.97 11.42
N LEU A 32 1.57 7.39 10.24
CA LEU A 32 2.44 6.22 10.08
C LEU A 32 3.93 6.59 10.27
N TRP A 33 4.37 7.72 9.71
CA TRP A 33 5.73 8.26 9.84
C TRP A 33 5.72 9.70 10.37
N PRO A 34 5.58 9.90 11.69
CA PRO A 34 5.41 11.24 12.29
C PRO A 34 6.57 12.19 12.06
N ASN A 35 7.78 11.66 11.93
CA ASN A 35 8.99 12.45 11.78
C ASN A 35 9.45 12.59 10.32
N VAL A 36 8.69 12.11 9.33
CA VAL A 36 9.11 12.23 7.92
C VAL A 36 9.09 13.70 7.49
N PRO A 37 10.14 14.22 6.83
CA PRO A 37 10.12 15.57 6.29
C PRO A 37 9.14 15.70 5.12
N ASP A 38 8.53 16.87 4.96
CA ASP A 38 7.60 17.14 3.86
C ASP A 38 8.23 16.99 2.47
N SER A 39 9.56 17.18 2.36
CA SER A 39 10.30 16.96 1.12
C SER A 39 10.31 15.51 0.64
N TYR A 40 9.95 14.56 1.50
CA TYR A 40 9.86 13.13 1.14
C TYR A 40 8.44 12.72 0.78
N LEU A 41 7.49 13.65 0.82
CA LEU A 41 6.09 13.44 0.51
C LEU A 41 5.74 14.15 -0.79
N THR A 42 5.53 13.38 -1.84
CA THR A 42 4.99 13.91 -3.10
C THR A 42 3.53 13.48 -3.21
N ARG A 43 2.62 14.45 -3.15
CA ARG A 43 1.19 14.20 -3.40
C ARG A 43 0.90 14.42 -4.87
N ASP A 44 0.12 13.51 -5.44
CA ASP A 44 -0.45 13.68 -6.78
C ASP A 44 -1.88 13.15 -6.81
N TYR A 45 -2.59 13.47 -7.89
CA TYR A 45 -3.91 12.95 -8.17
C TYR A 45 -4.17 12.86 -9.66
N GLU A 46 -4.82 11.78 -10.08
CA GLU A 46 -5.30 11.60 -11.44
C GLU A 46 -6.74 11.10 -11.44
N ASN A 47 -7.62 11.82 -12.13
CA ASN A 47 -9.02 11.44 -12.33
C ASN A 47 -9.75 11.10 -11.01
N LEU A 48 -9.97 9.80 -10.77
CA LEU A 48 -10.68 9.25 -9.62
C LEU A 48 -9.74 8.77 -8.52
N TYR A 49 -8.44 8.94 -8.63
CA TYR A 49 -7.46 8.41 -7.67
C TYR A 49 -6.57 9.52 -7.13
N GLU A 50 -6.26 9.46 -5.83
CA GLU A 50 -5.21 10.26 -5.20
C GLU A 50 -4.15 9.34 -4.59
N TRP A 51 -2.90 9.83 -4.55
CA TRP A 51 -1.83 9.13 -3.86
C TRP A 51 -0.81 10.06 -3.24
N VAL A 52 -0.11 9.52 -2.25
CA VAL A 52 1.09 10.10 -1.66
C VAL A 52 2.23 9.13 -1.89
N TRP A 53 3.27 9.61 -2.56
CA TRP A 53 4.57 8.95 -2.59
C TRP A 53 5.34 9.34 -1.33
N LEU A 54 5.65 8.35 -0.51
CA LEU A 54 6.52 8.47 0.65
C LEU A 54 7.90 7.91 0.30
N THR A 55 8.93 8.75 0.33
CA THR A 55 10.32 8.29 0.13
C THR A 55 10.91 7.80 1.45
N LEU A 56 11.46 6.58 1.43
CA LEU A 56 12.14 5.97 2.57
C LEU A 56 13.59 5.61 2.17
N PRO A 57 14.52 6.58 2.23
CA PRO A 57 15.90 6.37 1.77
C PRO A 57 16.63 5.24 2.47
N GLU A 58 16.32 4.99 3.74
CA GLU A 58 16.91 3.92 4.55
C GLU A 58 16.60 2.51 4.01
N TYR A 59 15.53 2.37 3.22
CA TYR A 59 15.19 1.13 2.51
C TYR A 59 15.51 1.20 1.02
N GLY A 60 15.91 2.36 0.47
CA GLY A 60 16.06 2.55 -0.98
C GLY A 60 14.72 2.51 -1.74
N LEU A 61 13.59 2.73 -1.06
CA LEU A 61 12.24 2.57 -1.60
C LEU A 61 11.42 3.87 -1.59
N ARG A 62 10.36 3.90 -2.40
CA ARG A 62 9.21 4.78 -2.23
C ARG A 62 7.95 3.94 -2.03
N LEU A 63 7.13 4.31 -1.05
CA LEU A 63 5.78 3.76 -0.91
C LEU A 63 4.81 4.60 -1.72
N ASN A 64 4.02 3.96 -2.57
CA ASN A 64 2.82 4.54 -3.14
C ASN A 64 1.66 4.22 -2.22
N ILE A 65 1.08 5.23 -1.59
CA ILE A 65 -0.10 5.11 -0.72
C ILE A 65 -1.25 5.77 -1.47
N SER A 66 -2.21 4.99 -1.94
CA SER A 66 -3.25 5.42 -2.87
C SER A 66 -4.65 5.04 -2.41
N ARG A 67 -5.65 5.74 -2.96
CA ARG A 67 -7.07 5.39 -2.86
C ARG A 67 -7.88 6.06 -3.97
N GLU A 68 -9.11 5.61 -4.15
CA GLU A 68 -10.10 6.40 -4.88
C GLU A 68 -10.41 7.71 -4.14
N HIS A 69 -10.54 8.79 -4.92
CA HIS A 69 -10.82 10.13 -4.45
C HIS A 69 -12.15 10.20 -3.69
N GLU A 70 -12.18 11.04 -2.66
CA GLU A 70 -13.41 11.39 -1.96
C GLU A 70 -14.35 12.19 -2.88
N TRP A 71 -15.35 11.52 -3.48
CA TRP A 71 -16.48 12.22 -4.11
C TRP A 71 -17.52 12.58 -3.04
N GLY A 72 -17.38 13.77 -2.46
CA GLY A 72 -18.37 14.35 -1.54
C GLY A 72 -17.79 14.83 -0.20
N SER A 73 -18.56 15.64 0.54
CA SER A 73 -18.15 16.27 1.80
C SER A 73 -18.24 15.37 3.05
N GLU A 74 -18.45 14.07 2.87
CA GLU A 74 -18.61 13.13 3.97
C GLU A 74 -17.27 12.48 4.30
N LYS A 75 -16.89 12.48 5.58
CA LYS A 75 -15.74 11.74 6.14
C LYS A 75 -15.98 10.23 6.00
N ARG A 76 -15.90 9.72 4.78
CA ARG A 76 -16.06 8.30 4.48
C ARG A 76 -14.74 7.58 4.72
N VAL A 77 -14.87 6.36 5.20
CA VAL A 77 -13.77 5.41 5.35
C VAL A 77 -13.58 4.76 3.98
N TYR A 78 -12.41 4.96 3.38
CA TYR A 78 -12.09 4.44 2.04
C TYR A 78 -11.05 3.33 2.12
N PRO A 79 -11.08 2.37 1.19
CA PRO A 79 -9.96 1.47 0.98
C PRO A 79 -8.71 2.26 0.62
N VAL A 80 -7.61 1.97 1.29
CA VAL A 80 -6.27 2.50 1.01
C VAL A 80 -5.39 1.34 0.58
N TYR A 81 -4.65 1.55 -0.49
CA TYR A 81 -3.72 0.59 -1.06
C TYR A 81 -2.29 1.08 -0.86
N VAL A 82 -1.37 0.17 -0.57
CA VAL A 82 0.05 0.48 -0.40
C VAL A 82 0.90 -0.48 -1.20
N SER A 83 1.63 0.05 -2.16
CA SER A 83 2.63 -0.69 -2.95
C SER A 83 4.00 -0.05 -2.76
N ALA A 84 5.07 -0.82 -2.96
CA ALA A 84 6.43 -0.33 -2.81
C ALA A 84 7.21 -0.35 -4.13
N PHE A 85 8.06 0.66 -4.31
CA PHE A 85 8.77 0.92 -5.54
C PHE A 85 10.26 1.14 -5.25
N MET A 86 11.12 0.34 -5.88
CA MET A 86 12.57 0.41 -5.75
C MET A 86 13.10 1.61 -6.53
N MET A 87 13.85 2.48 -5.85
CA MET A 87 14.37 3.70 -6.47
C MET A 87 15.56 3.43 -7.39
N GLU A 88 16.41 2.45 -7.05
CA GLU A 88 17.60 2.12 -7.83
C GLU A 88 17.26 1.56 -9.21
N THR A 89 16.29 0.63 -9.25
CA THR A 89 15.90 -0.09 -10.47
C THR A 89 14.72 0.54 -11.19
N ASP A 90 14.05 1.51 -10.58
CA ASP A 90 12.81 2.13 -11.07
C ASP A 90 11.70 1.09 -11.33
N THR A 91 11.52 0.15 -10.39
CA THR A 91 10.55 -0.94 -10.51
C THR A 91 9.72 -1.15 -9.24
N TRP A 92 8.49 -1.63 -9.40
CA TRP A 92 7.72 -2.18 -8.28
C TRP A 92 8.42 -3.40 -7.69
N ILE A 93 8.39 -3.54 -6.37
CA ILE A 93 9.03 -4.68 -5.70
C ILE A 93 8.05 -5.81 -5.47
N GLU A 94 8.59 -7.01 -5.34
CA GLU A 94 7.83 -8.23 -5.10
C GLU A 94 7.34 -8.31 -3.66
N GLU A 95 8.16 -7.92 -2.69
CA GLU A 95 7.80 -8.03 -1.27
C GLU A 95 8.05 -6.71 -0.55
N ILE A 96 7.06 -6.25 0.22
CA ILE A 96 7.23 -5.10 1.12
C ILE A 96 8.00 -5.59 2.36
N PRO A 97 9.11 -4.95 2.74
CA PRO A 97 9.86 -5.31 3.94
C PRO A 97 8.96 -5.44 5.18
N GLU A 98 9.14 -6.50 5.97
CA GLU A 98 8.32 -6.77 7.16
C GLU A 98 8.45 -5.63 8.19
N GLU A 99 9.57 -4.93 8.25
CA GLU A 99 9.75 -3.74 9.10
C GLU A 99 8.79 -2.61 8.71
N ILE A 100 8.57 -2.42 7.40
CA ILE A 100 7.61 -1.43 6.89
C ILE A 100 6.19 -1.89 7.22
N ILE A 101 5.86 -3.17 7.01
CA ILE A 101 4.54 -3.73 7.36
C ILE A 101 4.27 -3.56 8.86
N GLY A 102 5.28 -3.77 9.71
CA GLY A 102 5.20 -3.59 11.15
C GLY A 102 4.79 -2.17 11.56
N VAL A 103 5.21 -1.13 10.83
CA VAL A 103 4.76 0.25 11.07
C VAL A 103 3.25 0.37 10.90
N PHE A 104 2.69 -0.20 9.82
CA PHE A 104 1.24 -0.20 9.61
C PHE A 104 0.52 -0.92 10.74
N GLN A 105 1.00 -2.11 11.13
CA GLN A 105 0.38 -2.89 12.21
C GLN A 105 0.39 -2.15 13.54
N GLN A 106 1.48 -1.47 13.90
CA GLN A 106 1.57 -0.76 15.19
C GLN A 106 0.65 0.46 15.27
N VAL A 107 0.40 1.11 14.13
CA VAL A 107 -0.30 2.40 14.09
C VAL A 107 -1.79 2.23 13.83
N LEU A 108 -2.16 1.38 12.87
CA LEU A 108 -3.54 1.27 12.38
C LEU A 108 -4.40 0.40 13.29
N ASP A 109 -5.58 0.90 13.63
CA ASP A 109 -6.57 0.20 14.46
C ASP A 109 -7.61 -0.57 13.62
N CYS A 110 -7.17 -1.07 12.46
CA CYS A 110 -8.02 -1.80 11.52
C CYS A 110 -7.26 -3.00 10.91
N PRO A 111 -7.97 -3.98 10.34
CA PRO A 111 -7.32 -5.09 9.66
C PRO A 111 -6.52 -4.60 8.45
N ILE A 112 -5.27 -5.06 8.34
CA ILE A 112 -4.42 -4.85 7.18
C ILE A 112 -4.38 -6.16 6.40
N LEU A 113 -4.91 -6.11 5.19
CA LEU A 113 -4.93 -7.23 4.25
C LEU A 113 -3.66 -7.18 3.42
N VAL A 114 -2.96 -8.30 3.31
CA VAL A 114 -1.75 -8.43 2.49
C VAL A 114 -2.11 -9.29 1.29
N PHE A 115 -1.79 -8.80 0.09
CA PHE A 115 -2.06 -9.49 -1.16
C PHE A 115 -0.77 -9.81 -1.91
N GLY A 116 -0.81 -10.92 -2.65
CA GLY A 116 0.15 -11.21 -3.69
C GLY A 116 -0.39 -10.83 -5.06
N GLY A 117 0.40 -10.12 -5.86
CA GLY A 117 0.09 -9.67 -7.21
C GLY A 117 -0.09 -8.16 -7.26
N ARG A 118 0.12 -7.56 -8.44
CA ARG A 118 -0.06 -6.11 -8.59
C ARG A 118 -1.54 -5.74 -8.47
N GLU A 119 -1.82 -4.61 -7.82
CA GLU A 119 -3.14 -3.97 -7.84
C GLU A 119 -3.61 -3.80 -9.30
N ASN A 120 -4.82 -4.24 -9.59
CA ASN A 120 -5.50 -3.93 -10.84
C ASN A 120 -6.80 -3.21 -10.50
N ALA A 121 -6.80 -1.90 -10.65
CA ALA A 121 -7.93 -1.03 -10.36
C ALA A 121 -9.26 -1.46 -11.05
N ASP A 122 -9.17 -2.22 -12.14
CA ASP A 122 -10.33 -2.71 -12.90
C ASP A 122 -10.80 -4.12 -12.49
N LYS A 123 -10.16 -4.74 -11.49
CA LYS A 123 -10.49 -6.11 -11.05
C LYS A 123 -10.75 -6.16 -9.56
N GLU A 124 -11.67 -7.03 -9.15
CA GLU A 124 -11.79 -7.38 -7.74
C GLU A 124 -10.46 -7.93 -7.23
N ASP A 125 -10.09 -7.50 -6.02
CA ASP A 125 -8.95 -8.09 -5.33
C ASP A 125 -9.18 -9.61 -5.19
N GLY A 126 -8.11 -10.38 -5.31
CA GLY A 126 -8.14 -11.81 -4.99
C GLY A 126 -8.37 -12.07 -3.49
N MET A 127 -8.08 -13.28 -3.02
CA MET A 127 -8.05 -13.54 -1.58
C MET A 127 -6.73 -13.02 -0.98
N PRO A 128 -6.75 -12.35 0.19
CA PRO A 128 -5.52 -11.92 0.85
C PRO A 128 -4.71 -13.15 1.26
N ILE A 129 -3.39 -13.07 1.12
CA ILE A 129 -2.46 -14.11 1.57
C ILE A 129 -2.28 -14.07 3.10
N LYS A 130 -2.48 -12.91 3.72
CA LYS A 130 -2.35 -12.69 5.16
C LYS A 130 -3.31 -11.58 5.60
N VAL A 131 -3.87 -11.71 6.79
CA VAL A 131 -4.61 -10.64 7.46
C VAL A 131 -3.90 -10.33 8.76
N LEU A 132 -3.55 -9.07 8.93
CA LEU A 132 -2.81 -8.54 10.06
C LEU A 132 -3.71 -7.66 10.91
N TYR A 133 -3.51 -7.73 12.22
CA TYR A 133 -4.19 -6.88 13.20
C TYR A 133 -3.15 -6.09 13.97
N LYS A 134 -3.62 -5.04 14.66
CA LYS A 134 -2.79 -4.25 15.55
C LYS A 134 -2.23 -5.13 16.67
N ASP A 135 -0.94 -4.98 16.94
CA ASP A 135 -0.31 -5.64 18.08
C ASP A 135 -0.91 -5.06 19.38
N ALA A 136 -1.28 -5.96 20.30
CA ALA A 136 -1.95 -5.63 21.56
C ALA A 136 -1.01 -4.96 22.59
#